data_AF-A0A7X6WII7-F1
#
_entry.id   AF-A0A7X6WII7-F1
#
_cell.length_a   1.000
_cell.length_b   1.000
_cell.length_c   1.000
_cell.angle_alpha   90.00
_cell.angle_beta   90.00
_cell.angle_gamma   90.00
#
_symmetry.space_group_name_H-M   'P 1'
#
loop_
_entity.id
_entity.type
_entity.pdbx_description
1 polymer ?
#
loop_
_entity_poly.entity_id
_entity_poly.type
_entity_poly.pdbx_seq_one_letter_code
_entity_poly.pdbx_strand_id
1 'polypeptide(L)' 'RLVELIFKHFDLRPAAIIQRLDLRRPIYRKVAAYGHFGRTDLDLPWERLDMVEVLRQDAGL' A
#
# COMPACT_ATOMS: atom_id res chain seq x y z
N ARG A 1 -5.37 -11.53 16.01
CA ARG A 1 -5.29 -12.13 14.66
C ARG A 1 -5.05 -11.13 13.52
N LEU A 2 -5.99 -10.24 13.13
CA LEU A 2 -5.72 -9.31 12.00
C LEU A 2 -4.55 -8.34 12.27
N VAL A 3 -4.50 -7.76 13.46
CA VAL A 3 -3.41 -6.86 13.87
C VAL A 3 -2.04 -7.54 13.83
N GLU A 4 -1.97 -8.83 14.20
CA GLU A 4 -0.72 -9.61 14.11
C GLU A 4 -0.28 -9.79 12.65
N LEU A 5 -1.20 -10.09 11.74
CA LEU A 5 -0.90 -10.15 10.30
C LEU A 5 -0.40 -8.80 9.79
N ILE A 6 -0.98 -7.69 10.23
CA ILE A 6 -0.50 -6.35 9.86
C ILE A 6 0.95 -6.16 10.31
N PHE A 7 1.27 -6.39 11.59
CA PHE A 7 2.64 -6.20 12.08
C PHE A 7 3.65 -7.22 11.54
N LYS A 8 3.19 -8.40 11.10
CA LYS A 8 4.02 -9.40 10.44
C LYS A 8 4.45 -8.98 9.03
N HIS A 9 3.56 -8.31 8.29
CA HIS A 9 3.76 -8.05 6.85
C HIS A 9 4.04 -6.58 6.50
N PHE A 10 3.65 -5.63 7.36
CA PHE A 10 3.77 -4.21 7.09
C PHE A 10 4.63 -3.54 8.16
N ASP A 11 5.78 -3.02 7.74
CA ASP A 11 6.57 -2.11 8.56
C ASP A 11 5.99 -0.70 8.46
N LEU A 12 5.30 -0.29 9.53
CA LEU A 12 4.58 0.98 9.60
C LEU A 12 5.46 2.17 10.02
N ARG A 13 6.78 2.00 10.12
CA ARG A 13 7.69 3.12 10.39
C ARG A 13 7.72 4.07 9.18
N PRO A 14 7.84 5.40 9.37
CA PRO A 14 7.78 6.36 8.27
C PRO A 14 8.76 6.08 7.12
N ALA A 15 10.01 5.72 7.45
CA ALA A 15 11.02 5.39 6.44
C ALA A 15 10.68 4.15 5.62
N ALA A 16 10.12 3.12 6.26
CA ALA A 16 9.72 1.88 5.61
C ALA A 16 8.49 2.08 4.71
N ILE A 17 7.53 2.91 5.12
CA ILE A 17 6.39 3.29 4.27
C ILE A 17 6.88 4.01 3.00
N ILE A 18 7.78 4.98 3.16
CA ILE A 18 8.38 5.71 2.02
C ILE A 18 9.10 4.75 1.07
N GLN A 19 9.86 3.79 1.60
CA GLN A 19 10.59 2.80 0.82
C GLN A 19 9.65 1.83 0.10
N ARG A 20 8.70 1.23 0.84
CA ARG A 20 7.76 0.23 0.30
C ARG A 20 6.91 0.78 -0.83
N LEU A 21 6.40 2.01 -0.65
CA LEU A 21 5.53 2.66 -1.63
C LEU A 21 6.30 3.52 -2.63
N ASP A 22 7.64 3.55 -2.57
CA ASP A 22 8.50 4.35 -3.45
C ASP A 22 7.99 5.82 -3.59
N LEU A 23 7.84 6.50 -2.45
CA LEU A 23 7.15 7.78 -2.36
C LEU A 23 8.00 8.99 -2.74
N ARG A 24 9.32 8.83 -2.91
CA ARG A 24 10.24 9.94 -3.26
C ARG A 24 10.27 10.21 -4.76
N ARG A 25 9.09 10.39 -5.36
CA ARG A 25 8.88 10.62 -6.79
C ARG A 25 7.82 11.70 -7.01
N PRO A 26 7.83 12.40 -8.16
CA PRO A 26 6.87 13.46 -8.46
C PRO A 26 5.50 12.92 -8.90
N ILE A 27 4.82 12.13 -8.05
CA ILE A 27 3.55 11.45 -8.36
C ILE A 27 2.30 12.19 -7.83
N TYR A 28 2.47 13.21 -7.00
CA TYR A 28 1.38 13.79 -6.20
C TYR A 28 0.43 14.73 -6.96
N ARG A 29 0.87 15.34 -8.07
CA ARG A 29 0.03 16.30 -8.81
C ARG A 29 -1.26 15.66 -9.35
N LYS A 30 -1.21 14.38 -9.74
CA LYS A 30 -2.35 13.68 -10.36
C LYS A 30 -3.50 13.40 -9.39
N VAL A 31 -3.21 13.38 -8.10
CA VAL A 31 -4.19 13.09 -7.03
C VAL A 31 -4.68 14.34 -6.30
N ALA A 32 -4.19 15.52 -6.67
CA ALA A 32 -4.64 16.80 -6.09
C ALA A 32 -6.10 17.16 -6.44
N ALA A 33 -6.68 16.49 -7.43
CA ALA A 33 -8.08 16.58 -7.81
C ALA A 33 -8.65 15.18 -8.02
N TYR A 34 -9.96 15.04 -7.81
CA TYR A 34 -10.71 13.80 -7.98
C TYR A 34 -10.27 12.65 -7.05
N GLY A 35 -9.64 12.97 -5.91
CA GLY A 35 -9.34 12.05 -4.83
C GLY A 35 -8.00 11.31 -4.95
N HIS A 36 -7.51 10.87 -3.78
CA HIS A 36 -6.24 10.15 -3.62
C HIS A 36 -6.37 8.62 -3.75
N PHE A 37 -7.58 8.09 -3.55
CA PHE A 37 -7.84 6.65 -3.48
C PHE A 37 -8.86 6.20 -4.52
N GLY A 38 -8.82 4.91 -4.89
CA GLY A 38 -9.75 4.28 -5.83
C GLY A 38 -9.56 4.71 -7.28
N ARG A 39 -8.43 5.36 -7.60
CA ARG A 39 -8.09 5.83 -8.94
C ARG A 39 -7.40 4.72 -9.73
N THR A 40 -8.18 3.86 -10.37
CA THR A 40 -7.69 2.77 -11.22
C THR A 40 -7.08 3.23 -12.54
N ASP A 41 -7.29 4.50 -12.91
CA ASP A 41 -6.68 5.17 -14.05
C ASP A 41 -5.24 5.65 -13.79
N LEU A 42 -4.78 5.59 -12.53
CA LEU A 42 -3.45 6.01 -12.11
C LEU A 42 -2.65 4.84 -11.53
N ASP A 43 -1.37 4.73 -11.87
CA ASP A 43 -0.46 3.82 -11.16
C ASP A 43 -0.01 4.46 -9.84
N LEU A 44 -0.80 4.24 -8.79
CA LEU A 44 -0.54 4.69 -7.43
C LEU A 44 -0.07 3.50 -6.58
N PRO A 45 1.07 3.60 -5.88
CA PRO A 45 1.67 2.46 -5.19
C PRO A 45 0.79 1.94 -4.03
N TRP A 46 -0.03 2.79 -3.41
CA TRP A 46 -0.95 2.41 -2.32
C TRP A 46 -2.25 1.76 -2.80
N GLU A 47 -2.56 1.79 -4.10
CA GLU A 47 -3.72 1.11 -4.68
C GLU A 47 -3.41 -0.34 -5.09
N ARG A 48 -2.13 -0.74 -5.02
CA ARG A 48 -1.70 -2.08 -5.44
C ARG A 48 -2.15 -3.14 -4.43
N LEU A 49 -2.65 -4.26 -4.95
CA LEU A 49 -3.10 -5.42 -4.17
C LEU A 49 -2.03 -6.52 -4.10
N ASP A 50 -0.75 -6.12 -4.04
CA ASP A 50 0.43 -7.00 -4.08
C ASP A 50 0.54 -7.91 -2.85
N MET A 51 -0.15 -7.58 -1.75
CA MET A 51 -0.13 -8.34 -0.50
C MET A 51 -1.29 -9.31 -0.32
N VAL A 52 -2.26 -9.37 -1.25
CA VAL A 52 -3.47 -10.18 -1.07
C VAL A 52 -3.14 -11.66 -0.89
N GLU A 53 -2.31 -12.22 -1.76
CA GLU A 53 -2.01 -13.66 -1.72
C GLU A 53 -1.25 -14.05 -0.44
N VAL A 54 -0.26 -13.24 -0.04
CA VAL A 54 0.51 -13.46 1.20
C VAL A 54 -0.40 -13.41 2.43
N LEU A 55 -1.33 -12.46 2.47
CA LEU A 55 -2.27 -12.33 3.59
C LEU A 55 -3.30 -13.48 3.61
N ARG A 56 -3.75 -13.98 2.46
CA ARG A 56 -4.66 -15.14 2.39
C ARG A 56 -3.98 -16.40 2.91
N GLN A 57 -2.78 -16.67 2.44
CA GLN A 57 -1.99 -17.83 2.86
C GLN A 57 -1.75 -17.82 4.38
N ASP A 58 -1.31 -16.70 4.94
CA ASP A 58 -1.05 -16.59 6.37
C ASP A 58 -2.34 -16.56 7.23
N ALA A 59 -3.47 -16.17 6.64
CA ALA A 59 -4.78 -16.32 7.26
C ALA A 59 -5.33 -17.75 7.19
N GLY A 60 -4.80 -18.60 6.31
CA GLY A 60 -5.28 -19.94 6.02
C GLY A 60 -6.53 -19.96 5.12
N LEU A 61 -6.60 -19.05 4.13
CA LEU A 61 -7.72 -18.80 3.21
C LEU A 61 -7.31 -18.89 1.72
#